data_AF-A5DDN6-F1
#
_entry.id   AF-A5DDN6-F1
#
_cell.length_a   1.000
_cell.length_b   1.000
_cell.length_c   1.000
_cell.angle_alpha   90.00
_cell.angle_beta   90.00
_cell.angle_gamma   90.00
#
_symmetry.space_group_name_H-M   'P 1'
#
loop_
_entity.id
_entity.type
_entity.pdbx_description
1 polymer ?
#
loop_
_entity_poly.entity_id
_entity_poly.type
_entity_poly.pdbx_seq_one_letter_code
_entity_poly.pdbx_strand_id
1 'polypeptide(L)'
;MRKYQLIGRKKLFSKTKIVDYPPSHILSLPYEVLIEIISYLERDIKALLALTRTCSRLRTIVNKFFLYRDVVFSATRFRKFVGYHLPGHNSSLTKKLGLNDSSTQINLIQSIKFIKPPMEKSENYSTNIGGSYNVESVHARSNRDMYSEFVSGLRYLLKEDFGLKAVEISEVSPGFEFPQDVYITPRSTTSSWKKSKPTRTLQHLKISAQNGWSIPFSFSQVSLFFSVFDIIEELELTNFIIDKEKLCSSTVPQVQINKITLKACTYTTQKQVHSKTNFSPMFGNCSSLALRDIHSVSDLSVIDFIKNNHQLSSLTLDIDSPVFYSAVNDERKFNFARYNLFFKLLCSGEGGYASLKKLELENFDLINDCSHAAVDPSQDDDWVPAPTDNFETFLQYVSAIPKLVINLKKERKVGNVCVRCGYSKENTPETPSAQNANGEWRRIISKLNNGSNEVTVRDSNGSRLFQAS
;
A
#
# COMPACT_ATOMS: atom_id res chain seq x y z
N MET A 1 -50.64 -52.84 -27.28
CA MET A 1 -49.76 -52.74 -26.09
C MET A 1 -48.83 -53.94 -26.02
N ARG A 2 -47.52 -53.73 -26.05
CA ARG A 2 -46.53 -54.42 -25.18
C ARG A 2 -45.29 -53.52 -25.14
N LYS A 3 -44.98 -53.10 -23.91
CA LYS A 3 -44.08 -52.02 -23.52
C LYS A 3 -42.63 -52.42 -23.80
N TYR A 4 -41.84 -51.54 -24.40
CA TYR A 4 -40.38 -51.64 -24.34
C TYR A 4 -39.95 -51.41 -22.89
N GLN A 5 -39.69 -52.49 -22.16
CA GLN A 5 -38.98 -52.44 -20.88
C GLN A 5 -37.51 -52.18 -21.18
N LEU A 6 -37.08 -50.93 -20.98
CA LEU A 6 -35.68 -50.58 -20.83
C LEU A 6 -35.16 -51.27 -19.56
N ILE A 7 -34.58 -52.45 -19.71
CA ILE A 7 -33.80 -53.10 -18.66
C ILE A 7 -32.53 -52.26 -18.49
N GLY A 8 -32.53 -51.44 -17.45
CA GLY A 8 -31.34 -50.74 -16.98
C GLY A 8 -30.26 -51.77 -16.65
N ARG A 9 -29.09 -51.61 -17.28
CA ARG A 9 -27.88 -52.32 -16.84
C ARG A 9 -27.59 -51.86 -15.41
N LYS A 10 -27.85 -52.74 -14.43
CA LYS A 10 -27.33 -52.59 -13.08
C LYS A 10 -25.81 -52.42 -13.21
N LYS A 11 -25.31 -51.22 -12.91
CA LYS A 11 -23.87 -51.02 -12.69
C LYS A 11 -23.51 -51.92 -11.52
N LEU A 12 -22.85 -53.05 -11.82
CA LEU A 12 -22.13 -53.83 -10.83
C LEU A 12 -21.21 -52.85 -10.11
N PHE A 13 -21.43 -52.66 -8.81
CA PHE A 13 -20.48 -52.00 -7.94
C PHE A 13 -19.15 -52.72 -8.13
N SER A 14 -18.21 -52.11 -8.86
CA SER A 14 -16.85 -52.61 -8.93
C SER A 14 -16.33 -52.64 -7.51
N LYS A 15 -15.91 -53.81 -7.03
CA LYS A 15 -15.17 -53.95 -5.77
C LYS A 15 -14.15 -52.82 -5.72
N THR A 16 -14.19 -52.02 -4.65
CA THR A 16 -13.18 -51.01 -4.34
C THR A 16 -11.83 -51.71 -4.45
N LYS A 17 -11.06 -51.39 -5.50
CA LYS A 17 -9.67 -51.82 -5.56
C LYS A 17 -9.02 -51.28 -4.30
N ILE A 18 -8.50 -52.17 -3.47
CA ILE A 18 -7.54 -51.77 -2.44
C ILE A 18 -6.43 -51.06 -3.22
N VAL A 19 -6.30 -49.76 -2.98
CA VAL A 19 -5.30 -48.93 -3.65
C VAL A 19 -3.96 -49.33 -3.05
N ASP A 20 -3.27 -50.25 -3.72
CA ASP A 20 -1.84 -50.47 -3.48
C ASP A 20 -1.13 -49.18 -3.92
N TYR A 21 -0.83 -48.32 -2.94
CA TYR A 21 0.01 -47.16 -3.20
C TYR A 21 1.42 -47.69 -3.49
N PRO A 22 2.01 -47.38 -4.66
CA PRO A 22 3.41 -47.69 -4.92
C PRO A 22 4.29 -46.97 -3.87
N PRO A 23 5.50 -47.49 -3.58
CA PRO A 23 6.30 -47.07 -2.44
C PRO A 23 6.45 -45.55 -2.40
N SER A 24 5.86 -44.94 -1.37
CA SER A 24 6.07 -43.55 -0.90
C SER A 24 6.54 -42.55 -1.97
N HIS A 25 5.79 -42.43 -3.07
CA HIS A 25 6.12 -41.44 -4.10
C HIS A 25 5.56 -40.09 -3.68
N ILE A 26 6.36 -39.02 -3.66
CA ILE A 26 5.94 -37.68 -3.21
C ILE A 26 4.63 -37.21 -3.89
N LEU A 27 4.44 -37.56 -5.16
CA LEU A 27 3.21 -37.20 -5.90
C LEU A 27 1.95 -37.98 -5.47
N SER A 28 2.05 -38.97 -4.59
CA SER A 28 0.87 -39.64 -4.01
C SER A 28 0.20 -38.80 -2.91
N LEU A 29 0.91 -37.80 -2.38
CA LEU A 29 0.40 -36.91 -1.34
C LEU A 29 -0.80 -36.08 -1.84
N PRO A 30 -1.68 -35.64 -0.92
CA PRO A 30 -2.74 -34.68 -1.23
C PRO A 30 -2.20 -33.39 -1.86
N TYR A 31 -3.06 -32.69 -2.59
CA TYR A 31 -2.67 -31.51 -3.36
C TYR A 31 -2.20 -30.37 -2.45
N GLU A 32 -2.83 -30.24 -1.29
CA GLU A 32 -2.56 -29.26 -0.24
C GLU A 32 -1.16 -29.44 0.35
N VAL A 33 -0.80 -30.69 0.66
CA VAL A 33 0.52 -31.05 1.18
C VAL A 33 1.60 -30.79 0.13
N LEU A 34 1.32 -31.08 -1.14
CA LEU A 34 2.25 -30.77 -2.23
C LEU A 34 2.45 -29.25 -2.41
N ILE A 35 1.39 -28.45 -2.31
CA ILE A 35 1.51 -26.99 -2.31
C ILE A 35 2.40 -26.53 -1.16
N GLU A 36 2.17 -27.04 0.05
CA GLU A 36 2.93 -26.67 1.24
C GLU A 36 4.42 -27.01 1.09
N ILE A 37 4.74 -28.21 0.60
CA ILE A 37 6.12 -28.61 0.31
C ILE A 37 6.75 -27.70 -0.76
N ILE A 38 6.05 -27.41 -1.85
CA ILE A 38 6.57 -26.56 -2.94
C ILE A 38 6.70 -25.11 -2.49
N SER A 39 5.94 -24.66 -1.48
CA SER A 39 6.00 -23.29 -0.96
C SER A 39 7.36 -22.92 -0.35
N TYR A 40 8.12 -23.90 0.14
CA TYR A 40 9.51 -23.67 0.56
C TYR A 40 10.43 -23.24 -0.60
N LEU A 41 10.03 -23.50 -1.85
CA LEU A 41 10.76 -23.12 -3.06
C LEU A 41 10.18 -21.86 -3.72
N GLU A 42 9.19 -21.20 -3.12
CA GLU A 42 8.48 -20.07 -3.71
C GLU A 42 9.41 -18.95 -4.19
N ARG A 43 10.50 -18.70 -3.45
CA ARG A 43 11.48 -17.66 -3.78
C ARG A 43 12.49 -18.06 -4.86
N ASP A 44 12.59 -19.36 -5.18
CA ASP A 44 13.50 -19.89 -6.20
C ASP A 44 12.75 -20.25 -7.48
N ILE A 45 12.60 -19.25 -8.36
CA ILE A 45 11.97 -19.40 -9.67
C ILE A 45 12.67 -20.48 -10.51
N LYS A 46 13.99 -20.66 -10.39
CA LYS A 46 14.72 -21.68 -11.19
C LYS A 46 14.33 -23.08 -10.74
N ALA A 47 14.26 -23.31 -9.43
CA ALA A 47 13.79 -24.57 -8.86
C ALA A 47 12.33 -24.86 -9.26
N LEU A 48 11.45 -23.86 -9.18
CA LEU A 48 10.05 -23.98 -9.62
C LEU A 48 9.96 -24.36 -11.11
N LEU A 49 10.72 -23.71 -11.98
CA LEU A 49 10.76 -24.04 -13.40
C LEU A 49 11.33 -25.44 -13.67
N ALA A 50 12.35 -25.88 -12.92
CA ALA A 50 12.83 -27.25 -13.00
C ALA A 50 11.74 -28.25 -12.60
N LEU A 51 10.98 -27.97 -11.53
CA LEU A 51 9.84 -28.80 -11.12
C LEU A 51 8.77 -28.90 -12.20
N THR A 52 8.50 -27.83 -12.96
CA THR A 52 7.52 -27.90 -14.07
C THR A 52 7.91 -28.88 -15.17
N ARG A 53 9.21 -29.22 -15.29
CA ARG A 53 9.73 -30.14 -16.31
C ARG A 53 9.71 -31.60 -15.86
N THR A 54 9.46 -31.87 -14.58
CA THR A 54 9.48 -33.24 -14.03
C THR A 54 8.24 -34.04 -14.42
N CYS A 55 7.04 -33.49 -14.22
CA CYS A 55 5.79 -34.14 -14.57
C CYS A 55 4.64 -33.13 -14.72
N SER A 56 3.55 -33.57 -15.37
CA SER A 56 2.36 -32.75 -15.62
C SER A 56 1.66 -32.28 -14.34
N ARG A 57 1.67 -33.07 -13.27
CA ARG A 57 1.05 -32.73 -11.98
C ARG A 57 1.79 -31.58 -11.30
N LEU A 58 3.11 -31.66 -11.19
CA LEU A 58 3.94 -30.58 -10.64
C LEU A 58 3.90 -29.34 -11.52
N ARG A 59 3.92 -29.49 -12.85
CA ARG A 59 3.69 -28.37 -13.77
C ARG A 59 2.38 -27.64 -13.48
N THR A 60 1.31 -28.38 -13.25
CA THR A 60 -0.01 -27.80 -12.96
C THR A 60 -0.01 -27.07 -11.62
N ILE A 61 0.59 -27.65 -10.57
CA ILE A 61 0.70 -27.01 -9.25
C ILE A 61 1.50 -25.72 -9.34
N VAL A 62 2.71 -25.79 -9.91
CA VAL A 62 3.63 -24.66 -10.01
C VAL A 62 3.01 -23.52 -10.82
N ASN A 63 2.41 -23.81 -11.97
CA ASN A 63 1.78 -22.79 -12.81
C ASN A 63 0.58 -22.14 -12.12
N LYS A 64 -0.28 -22.93 -11.45
CA LYS A 64 -1.52 -22.41 -10.85
C LYS A 64 -1.31 -21.57 -9.60
N PHE A 65 -0.30 -21.90 -8.78
CA PHE A 65 -0.17 -21.36 -7.42
C PHE A 65 1.09 -20.52 -7.19
N PHE A 66 2.14 -20.67 -8.01
CA PHE A 66 3.45 -20.08 -7.72
C PHE A 66 3.93 -19.09 -8.78
N LEU A 67 3.93 -19.46 -10.06
CA LEU A 67 4.58 -18.63 -11.10
C LEU A 67 3.94 -17.25 -11.29
N TYR A 68 2.63 -17.15 -11.10
CA TYR A 68 1.87 -15.91 -11.30
C TYR A 68 1.48 -15.25 -9.97
N ARG A 69 2.08 -15.66 -8.85
CA ARG A 69 1.73 -15.14 -7.53
C ARG A 69 2.03 -13.63 -7.42
N ASP A 70 3.21 -13.22 -7.86
CA ASP A 70 3.65 -11.82 -7.89
C ASP A 70 4.11 -11.45 -9.30
N VAL A 71 3.35 -10.58 -9.97
CA VAL A 71 3.56 -10.29 -11.40
C VAL A 71 3.84 -8.82 -11.65
N VAL A 72 4.88 -8.55 -12.44
CA VAL A 72 5.22 -7.20 -12.91
C VAL A 72 4.93 -7.10 -14.40
N PHE A 73 4.04 -6.18 -14.76
CA PHE A 73 3.59 -5.94 -16.13
C PHE A 73 4.15 -4.64 -16.70
N SER A 74 4.76 -4.75 -17.88
CA SER A 74 4.77 -3.66 -18.86
C SER A 74 3.49 -3.73 -19.71
N ALA A 75 3.11 -2.63 -20.37
CA ALA A 75 1.92 -2.58 -21.22
C ALA A 75 1.86 -3.74 -22.25
N THR A 76 2.99 -4.06 -22.90
CA THR A 76 3.06 -5.13 -23.90
C THR A 76 2.92 -6.53 -23.31
N ARG A 77 3.51 -6.78 -22.14
CA ARG A 77 3.38 -8.06 -21.43
C ARG A 77 1.96 -8.25 -20.91
N PHE A 78 1.34 -7.17 -20.43
CA PHE A 78 -0.03 -7.20 -19.99
C PHE A 78 -0.99 -7.54 -21.13
N ARG A 79 -0.84 -6.90 -22.30
CA ARG A 79 -1.65 -7.23 -23.49
C ARG A 79 -1.58 -8.72 -23.84
N LYS A 80 -0.38 -9.31 -23.85
CA LYS A 80 -0.20 -10.75 -24.07
C LYS A 80 -0.91 -11.56 -22.99
N PHE A 81 -0.73 -11.20 -21.72
CA PHE A 81 -1.38 -11.87 -20.61
C PHE A 81 -2.91 -11.85 -20.74
N VAL A 82 -3.51 -10.70 -21.06
CA VAL A 82 -4.94 -10.55 -21.30
C VAL A 82 -5.42 -11.51 -22.39
N GLY A 83 -4.71 -11.56 -23.53
CA GLY A 83 -5.05 -12.43 -24.65
C GLY A 83 -4.95 -13.93 -24.35
N TYR A 84 -3.99 -14.34 -23.50
CA TYR A 84 -3.80 -15.75 -23.15
C TYR A 84 -4.66 -16.22 -21.97
N HIS A 85 -4.97 -15.35 -21.02
CA HIS A 85 -5.47 -15.78 -19.71
C HIS A 85 -6.81 -15.20 -19.27
N LEU A 86 -7.28 -14.09 -19.86
CA LEU A 86 -8.52 -13.43 -19.43
C LEU A 86 -9.67 -13.67 -20.42
N PRO A 87 -10.92 -13.81 -19.94
CA PRO A 87 -12.09 -14.19 -20.75
C PRO A 87 -12.62 -13.09 -21.70
N GLY A 88 -11.79 -12.12 -22.09
CA GLY A 88 -12.21 -10.90 -22.79
C GLY A 88 -11.86 -10.78 -24.27
N HIS A 89 -10.98 -11.64 -24.83
CA HIS A 89 -10.36 -11.36 -26.14
C HIS A 89 -10.60 -12.42 -27.24
N ASN A 90 -11.22 -13.56 -26.93
CA ASN A 90 -11.49 -14.60 -27.92
C ASN A 90 -12.91 -14.47 -28.51
N SER A 91 -13.02 -14.75 -29.81
CA SER A 91 -14.09 -14.40 -30.76
C SER A 91 -15.54 -14.72 -30.34
N SER A 92 -16.50 -14.03 -30.97
CA SER A 92 -17.94 -14.02 -30.65
C SER A 92 -18.68 -15.38 -30.65
N LEU A 93 -18.03 -16.46 -31.10
CA LEU A 93 -18.61 -17.81 -31.13
C LEU A 93 -18.53 -18.52 -29.76
N THR A 94 -17.47 -18.32 -28.97
CA THR A 94 -17.37 -18.88 -27.61
C THR A 94 -18.32 -18.20 -26.62
N LYS A 95 -18.64 -16.91 -26.86
CA LYS A 95 -19.68 -16.17 -26.13
C LYS A 95 -21.07 -16.80 -26.24
N LYS A 96 -21.39 -17.47 -27.36
CA LYS A 96 -22.70 -18.10 -27.59
C LYS A 96 -22.82 -19.50 -26.98
N LEU A 97 -21.69 -20.13 -26.66
CA LEU A 97 -21.60 -21.51 -26.14
C LEU A 97 -21.33 -21.59 -24.63
N GLY A 98 -21.17 -20.45 -23.94
CA GLY A 98 -20.94 -20.43 -22.49
C GLY A 98 -19.56 -20.94 -22.05
N LEU A 99 -18.57 -20.96 -22.96
CA LEU A 99 -17.20 -21.47 -22.73
C LEU A 99 -16.19 -20.36 -22.39
N ASN A 100 -16.65 -19.26 -21.79
CA ASN A 100 -15.78 -18.16 -21.34
C ASN A 100 -15.23 -18.48 -19.94
N ASP A 101 -14.44 -19.54 -19.82
CA ASP A 101 -13.72 -19.80 -18.58
C ASP A 101 -12.40 -19.01 -18.60
N SER A 102 -12.10 -18.33 -17.49
CA SER A 102 -10.77 -17.81 -17.23
C SER A 102 -9.75 -18.95 -17.37
N SER A 103 -8.50 -18.60 -17.72
CA SER A 103 -7.48 -19.61 -17.99
C SER A 103 -7.40 -20.61 -16.84
N THR A 104 -7.71 -21.88 -17.12
CA THR A 104 -7.61 -23.00 -16.17
C THR A 104 -6.19 -23.24 -15.67
N GLN A 105 -5.20 -22.45 -16.13
CA GLN A 105 -3.79 -22.55 -15.77
C GLN A 105 -3.37 -21.61 -14.64
N ILE A 106 -4.19 -20.61 -14.29
CA ILE A 106 -3.86 -19.63 -13.25
C ILE A 106 -4.98 -19.61 -12.24
N ASN A 107 -4.66 -19.90 -10.98
CA ASN A 107 -5.64 -19.83 -9.89
C ASN A 107 -5.32 -18.70 -8.92
N LEU A 108 -4.05 -18.31 -8.79
CA LEU A 108 -3.61 -17.38 -7.75
C LEU A 108 -2.70 -16.28 -8.32
N ILE A 109 -3.12 -15.04 -8.13
CA ILE A 109 -2.33 -13.83 -8.34
C ILE A 109 -2.54 -12.97 -7.10
N GLN A 110 -1.53 -12.87 -6.23
CA GLN A 110 -1.64 -12.11 -4.98
C GLN A 110 -1.27 -10.64 -5.17
N SER A 111 -0.23 -10.36 -5.95
CA SER A 111 0.29 -9.00 -6.15
C SER A 111 0.55 -8.72 -7.62
N ILE A 112 0.16 -7.51 -8.07
CA ILE A 112 0.38 -7.06 -9.44
C ILE A 112 0.98 -5.67 -9.43
N LYS A 113 2.06 -5.48 -10.18
CA LYS A 113 2.68 -4.17 -10.40
C LYS A 113 2.64 -3.79 -11.87
N PHE A 114 2.06 -2.64 -12.18
CA PHE A 114 2.12 -2.00 -13.48
C PHE A 114 3.18 -0.90 -13.45
N ILE A 115 4.07 -0.89 -14.44
CA ILE A 115 5.10 0.15 -14.61
C ILE A 115 4.78 0.92 -15.88
N LYS A 116 4.66 2.26 -15.77
CA LYS A 116 4.33 3.17 -16.89
C LYS A 116 3.06 2.72 -17.62
N PRO A 117 1.88 2.79 -16.98
CA PRO A 117 0.64 2.43 -17.65
C PRO A 117 0.39 3.35 -18.86
N PRO A 118 -0.28 2.85 -19.92
CA PRO A 118 -0.66 3.70 -21.06
C PRO A 118 -1.65 4.79 -20.61
N MET A 119 -1.77 5.87 -21.39
CA MET A 119 -2.70 6.98 -21.14
C MET A 119 -3.59 7.23 -22.36
N GLU A 120 -4.81 7.73 -22.12
CA GLU A 120 -5.79 8.02 -23.18
C GLU A 120 -5.33 9.17 -24.10
N LYS A 121 -4.81 10.25 -23.50
CA LYS A 121 -4.36 11.45 -24.21
C LYS A 121 -2.83 11.48 -24.25
N SER A 122 -2.25 10.92 -25.31
CA SER A 122 -0.84 11.18 -25.63
C SER A 122 -0.73 12.42 -26.53
N GLU A 123 -1.22 13.58 -26.08
CA GLU A 123 -1.07 14.85 -26.82
C GLU A 123 0.40 15.30 -26.88
N ASN A 124 1.30 14.72 -26.06
CA ASN A 124 2.72 15.05 -26.01
C ASN A 124 3.59 14.43 -27.12
N TYR A 125 3.04 14.13 -28.29
CA TYR A 125 3.83 13.80 -29.48
C TYR A 125 3.82 14.89 -30.57
N SER A 126 3.24 16.07 -30.32
CA SER A 126 3.60 17.25 -31.11
C SER A 126 4.84 17.92 -30.50
N THR A 127 6.03 17.40 -30.82
CA THR A 127 7.24 18.21 -30.66
C THR A 127 7.20 19.32 -31.70
N ASN A 128 6.97 20.56 -31.27
CA ASN A 128 7.19 21.74 -32.11
C ASN A 128 8.71 21.90 -32.30
N ILE A 129 9.22 21.45 -33.44
CA ILE A 129 10.58 21.80 -33.87
C ILE A 129 10.48 23.12 -34.66
N GLY A 130 11.03 24.20 -34.12
CA GLY A 130 11.17 25.47 -34.85
C GLY A 130 9.88 26.25 -35.12
N GLY A 131 8.84 26.13 -34.27
CA GLY A 131 7.69 27.03 -34.28
C GLY A 131 6.79 27.03 -35.53
N SER A 132 6.94 26.07 -36.46
CA SER A 132 6.20 26.11 -37.73
C SER A 132 5.85 24.76 -38.37
N TYR A 133 6.19 23.62 -37.75
CA TYR A 133 5.80 22.30 -38.25
C TYR A 133 5.22 21.43 -37.15
N ASN A 134 3.90 21.21 -37.20
CA ASN A 134 3.23 20.16 -36.44
C ASN A 134 3.53 18.82 -37.12
N VAL A 135 4.40 18.01 -36.51
CA VAL A 135 4.57 16.60 -36.93
C VAL A 135 3.55 15.77 -36.15
N GLU A 136 2.41 15.47 -36.77
CA GLU A 136 1.47 14.47 -36.24
C GLU A 136 2.13 13.08 -36.36
N SER A 137 2.62 12.55 -35.24
CA SER A 137 3.14 11.19 -35.24
C SER A 137 1.99 10.18 -35.39
N VAL A 138 2.15 9.25 -36.33
CA VAL A 138 1.23 8.10 -36.60
C VAL A 138 1.01 7.20 -35.35
N HIS A 139 1.70 7.47 -34.25
CA HIS A 139 1.68 6.74 -32.98
C HIS A 139 0.46 7.06 -32.09
N ALA A 140 -0.38 8.03 -32.45
CA ALA A 140 -1.54 8.42 -31.64
C ALA A 140 -2.66 7.36 -31.60
N ARG A 141 -2.93 6.67 -32.72
CA ARG A 141 -3.99 5.63 -32.78
C ARG A 141 -3.59 4.37 -32.01
N SER A 142 -2.34 3.91 -32.15
CA SER A 142 -1.85 2.72 -31.45
C SER A 142 -1.83 2.89 -29.93
N ASN A 143 -1.54 4.09 -29.42
CA ASN A 143 -1.57 4.37 -27.99
C ASN A 143 -2.99 4.36 -27.41
N ARG A 144 -3.97 4.90 -28.13
CA ARG A 144 -5.38 4.88 -27.71
C ARG A 144 -5.93 3.46 -27.63
N ASP A 145 -5.61 2.63 -28.63
CA ASP A 145 -5.99 1.22 -28.64
C ASP A 145 -5.31 0.48 -27.47
N MET A 146 -4.01 0.71 -27.24
CA MET A 146 -3.29 0.15 -26.10
C MET A 146 -3.87 0.56 -24.75
N TYR A 147 -4.29 1.81 -24.59
CA TYR A 147 -4.96 2.28 -23.38
C TYR A 147 -6.32 1.59 -23.19
N SER A 148 -7.14 1.52 -24.24
CA SER A 148 -8.46 0.89 -24.16
C SER A 148 -8.37 -0.61 -23.83
N GLU A 149 -7.42 -1.32 -24.45
CA GLU A 149 -7.13 -2.72 -24.16
C GLU A 149 -6.60 -2.90 -22.73
N PHE A 150 -5.74 -1.98 -22.26
CA PHE A 150 -5.24 -1.99 -20.89
C PHE A 150 -6.37 -1.82 -19.88
N VAL A 151 -7.23 -0.81 -20.03
CA VAL A 151 -8.35 -0.55 -19.11
C VAL A 151 -9.33 -1.73 -19.12
N SER A 152 -9.67 -2.24 -20.30
CA SER A 152 -10.56 -3.40 -20.45
C SER A 152 -9.96 -4.66 -19.80
N GLY A 153 -8.71 -4.98 -20.11
CA GLY A 153 -7.98 -6.11 -19.55
C GLY A 153 -7.84 -6.03 -18.04
N LEU A 154 -7.51 -4.86 -17.51
CA LEU A 154 -7.42 -4.62 -16.07
C LEU A 154 -8.78 -4.80 -15.40
N ARG A 155 -9.86 -4.30 -16.01
CA ARG A 155 -11.21 -4.52 -15.49
C ARG A 155 -11.58 -6.00 -15.39
N TYR A 156 -11.21 -6.81 -16.38
CA TYR A 156 -11.42 -8.26 -16.32
C TYR A 156 -10.57 -8.90 -15.22
N LEU A 157 -9.27 -8.59 -15.19
CA LEU A 157 -8.33 -9.09 -14.18
C LEU A 157 -8.83 -8.83 -12.76
N LEU A 158 -9.29 -7.61 -12.47
CA LEU A 158 -9.80 -7.25 -11.15
C LEU A 158 -11.11 -7.97 -10.81
N LYS A 159 -11.93 -8.32 -11.82
CA LYS A 159 -13.20 -9.03 -11.61
C LYS A 159 -13.03 -10.53 -11.41
N GLU A 160 -11.96 -11.13 -11.95
CA GLU A 160 -11.63 -12.53 -11.69
C GLU A 160 -11.33 -12.78 -10.20
N ASP A 161 -11.51 -14.03 -9.77
CA ASP A 161 -11.27 -14.47 -8.39
C ASP A 161 -9.89 -15.13 -8.25
N PHE A 162 -8.84 -14.40 -8.64
CA PHE A 162 -7.45 -14.88 -8.49
C PHE A 162 -6.88 -14.70 -7.08
N GLY A 163 -7.70 -14.32 -6.09
CA GLY A 163 -7.21 -14.01 -4.74
C GLY A 163 -6.29 -12.78 -4.66
N LEU A 164 -6.57 -11.77 -5.49
CA LEU A 164 -5.78 -10.53 -5.58
C LEU A 164 -5.82 -9.74 -4.27
N LYS A 165 -4.63 -9.51 -3.70
CA LYS A 165 -4.44 -8.78 -2.44
C LYS A 165 -3.87 -7.39 -2.65
N ALA A 166 -2.92 -7.24 -3.58
CA ALA A 166 -2.19 -5.99 -3.78
C ALA A 166 -2.13 -5.59 -5.27
N VAL A 167 -2.31 -4.30 -5.54
CA VAL A 167 -2.10 -3.70 -6.86
C VAL A 167 -1.26 -2.44 -6.73
N GLU A 168 -0.17 -2.37 -7.49
CA GLU A 168 0.70 -1.20 -7.60
C GLU A 168 0.65 -0.66 -9.03
N ILE A 169 0.35 0.62 -9.20
CA ILE A 169 0.52 1.35 -10.46
C ILE A 169 1.64 2.38 -10.23
N SER A 170 2.77 2.13 -10.87
CA SER A 170 4.00 2.91 -10.69
C SER A 170 4.36 3.70 -11.93
N GLU A 171 5.02 4.84 -11.72
CA GLU A 171 5.46 5.76 -12.76
C GLU A 171 4.30 6.29 -13.61
N VAL A 172 3.24 6.71 -12.92
CA VAL A 172 2.08 7.34 -13.51
C VAL A 172 2.45 8.74 -14.01
N SER A 173 2.19 9.03 -15.29
CA SER A 173 2.44 10.35 -15.89
C SER A 173 1.30 11.34 -15.60
N PRO A 174 1.55 12.67 -15.69
CA PRO A 174 0.51 13.68 -15.57
C PRO A 174 -0.65 13.42 -16.54
N GLY A 175 -1.89 13.51 -16.06
CA GLY A 175 -3.08 13.26 -16.86
C GLY A 175 -3.52 11.80 -16.98
N PHE A 176 -2.81 10.86 -16.33
CA PHE A 176 -3.31 9.50 -16.18
C PHE A 176 -4.59 9.49 -15.34
N GLU A 177 -5.67 9.04 -15.95
CA GLU A 177 -6.96 8.86 -15.32
C GLU A 177 -7.62 7.62 -15.94
N PHE A 178 -8.49 6.94 -15.18
CA PHE A 178 -9.39 5.94 -15.77
C PHE A 178 -10.65 6.62 -16.31
N PRO A 179 -11.32 6.04 -17.31
CA PRO A 179 -12.52 6.63 -17.89
C PRO A 179 -13.63 6.68 -16.84
N GLN A 180 -14.31 7.83 -16.72
CA GLN A 180 -15.36 8.03 -15.71
C GLN A 180 -16.55 7.06 -15.90
N ASP A 181 -16.83 6.66 -17.14
CA ASP A 181 -17.88 5.70 -17.50
C ASP A 181 -17.61 4.26 -17.01
N VAL A 182 -16.42 3.97 -16.48
CA VAL A 182 -16.13 2.67 -15.85
C VAL A 182 -16.99 2.46 -14.61
N TYR A 183 -17.30 3.55 -13.90
CA TYR A 183 -18.17 3.55 -12.73
C TYR A 183 -19.63 3.76 -13.15
N ILE A 184 -20.26 2.72 -13.70
CA ILE A 184 -21.71 2.68 -13.80
C ILE A 184 -22.20 2.14 -12.46
N THR A 185 -22.64 3.03 -11.56
CA THR A 185 -23.53 2.63 -10.48
C THR A 185 -24.71 1.93 -11.15
N PRO A 186 -24.98 0.64 -10.90
CA PRO A 186 -26.17 0.04 -11.46
C PRO A 186 -27.35 0.79 -10.85
N ARG A 187 -28.02 1.64 -11.64
CA ARG A 187 -29.35 2.17 -11.32
C ARG A 187 -30.26 0.96 -11.25
N SER A 188 -30.31 0.33 -10.08
CA SER A 188 -31.14 -0.84 -9.83
C SER A 188 -32.56 -0.39 -9.55
N THR A 189 -33.29 -0.04 -10.61
CA THR A 189 -34.75 0.18 -10.56
C THR A 189 -35.54 -1.14 -10.59
N THR A 190 -34.90 -2.29 -10.36
CA THR A 190 -35.60 -3.57 -10.19
C THR A 190 -35.35 -4.11 -8.80
N SER A 191 -36.44 -4.11 -8.04
CA SER A 191 -36.60 -4.45 -6.64
C SER A 191 -36.26 -5.90 -6.32
N SER A 192 -35.75 -6.06 -5.09
CA SER A 192 -36.09 -7.12 -4.15
C SER A 192 -35.78 -8.57 -4.57
N TRP A 193 -34.83 -9.19 -3.86
CA TRP A 193 -34.43 -10.61 -3.91
C TRP A 193 -33.17 -10.95 -4.71
N LYS A 194 -32.16 -10.07 -4.68
CA LYS A 194 -30.78 -10.49 -4.95
C LYS A 194 -30.10 -10.82 -3.62
N LYS A 195 -29.56 -12.03 -3.50
CA LYS A 195 -28.62 -12.39 -2.43
C LYS A 195 -27.54 -11.30 -2.37
N SER A 196 -27.17 -10.85 -1.17
CA SER A 196 -26.07 -9.91 -0.99
C SER A 196 -24.85 -10.46 -1.72
N LYS A 197 -24.34 -9.71 -2.70
CA LYS A 197 -23.08 -10.07 -3.37
C LYS A 197 -21.98 -10.14 -2.30
N PRO A 198 -21.06 -11.11 -2.34
CA PRO A 198 -19.95 -11.15 -1.41
C PRO A 198 -19.14 -9.85 -1.52
N THR A 199 -18.85 -9.24 -0.37
CA THR A 199 -18.01 -8.05 -0.25
C THR A 199 -16.61 -8.35 -0.77
N ARG A 200 -16.10 -7.54 -1.69
CA ARG A 200 -14.75 -7.68 -2.23
C ARG A 200 -13.82 -6.69 -1.56
N THR A 201 -12.76 -7.22 -0.95
CA THR A 201 -11.73 -6.43 -0.27
C THR A 201 -10.41 -6.51 -1.02
N LEU A 202 -9.79 -5.36 -1.26
CA LEU A 202 -8.40 -5.25 -1.70
C LEU A 202 -7.53 -4.84 -0.51
N GLN A 203 -6.45 -5.59 -0.24
CA GLN A 203 -5.61 -5.31 0.93
C GLN A 203 -4.71 -4.09 0.73
N HIS A 204 -4.20 -3.87 -0.48
CA HIS A 204 -3.31 -2.74 -0.74
C HIS A 204 -3.44 -2.24 -2.18
N LEU A 205 -3.78 -0.96 -2.34
CA LEU A 205 -3.70 -0.24 -3.60
C LEU A 205 -2.62 0.84 -3.49
N LYS A 206 -1.58 0.74 -4.32
CA LYS A 206 -0.50 1.73 -4.39
C LYS A 206 -0.49 2.43 -5.74
N ILE A 207 -0.45 3.76 -5.72
CA ILE A 207 -0.29 4.58 -6.92
C ILE A 207 0.89 5.53 -6.72
N SER A 208 1.86 5.49 -7.63
CA SER A 208 3.06 6.32 -7.57
C SER A 208 3.23 7.12 -8.86
N ALA A 209 3.32 8.45 -8.73
CA ALA A 209 3.63 9.31 -9.86
C ALA A 209 5.07 9.10 -10.34
N GLN A 210 5.31 9.43 -11.60
CA GLN A 210 6.65 9.44 -12.19
C GLN A 210 7.57 10.44 -11.45
N ASN A 211 8.82 10.05 -11.23
CA ASN A 211 9.81 10.91 -10.56
C ASN A 211 9.88 12.30 -11.22
N GLY A 212 9.95 13.34 -10.40
CA GLY A 212 9.98 14.74 -10.83
C GLY A 212 8.60 15.35 -11.08
N TRP A 213 7.50 14.59 -10.95
CA TRP A 213 6.14 15.10 -11.08
C TRP A 213 5.38 14.96 -9.77
N SER A 214 4.54 15.96 -9.46
CA SER A 214 3.52 15.90 -8.43
C SER A 214 2.16 16.05 -9.10
N ILE A 215 1.32 15.01 -9.02
CA ILE A 215 0.06 14.94 -9.77
C ILE A 215 -1.12 15.22 -8.83
N PRO A 216 -2.08 16.09 -9.18
CA PRO A 216 -3.30 16.27 -8.40
C PRO A 216 -4.09 14.97 -8.31
N PHE A 217 -4.35 14.53 -7.07
CA PHE A 217 -5.13 13.33 -6.83
C PHE A 217 -6.60 13.56 -7.20
N SER A 218 -7.22 12.60 -7.87
CA SER A 218 -8.64 12.64 -8.26
C SER A 218 -9.29 11.27 -8.18
N PHE A 219 -10.61 11.26 -8.01
CA PHE A 219 -11.39 10.02 -8.04
C PHE A 219 -11.16 9.24 -9.36
N SER A 220 -10.99 9.92 -10.50
CA SER A 220 -10.75 9.27 -11.79
C SER A 220 -9.54 8.31 -11.76
N GLN A 221 -8.51 8.60 -10.96
CA GLN A 221 -7.30 7.78 -10.85
C GLN A 221 -7.51 6.45 -10.10
N VAL A 222 -8.58 6.35 -9.30
CA VAL A 222 -8.91 5.14 -8.52
C VAL A 222 -10.25 4.52 -8.91
N SER A 223 -11.02 5.19 -9.77
CA SER A 223 -12.40 4.84 -10.14
C SER A 223 -12.58 3.38 -10.61
N LEU A 224 -11.62 2.84 -11.37
CA LEU A 224 -11.66 1.45 -11.83
C LEU A 224 -11.65 0.46 -10.67
N PHE A 225 -10.84 0.69 -9.64
CA PHE A 225 -10.79 -0.17 -8.46
C PHE A 225 -12.08 -0.08 -7.64
N PHE A 226 -12.61 1.13 -7.49
CA PHE A 226 -13.83 1.40 -6.75
C PHE A 226 -15.09 0.86 -7.46
N SER A 227 -14.97 0.53 -8.75
CA SER A 227 -16.02 -0.18 -9.50
C SER A 227 -16.06 -1.69 -9.23
N VAL A 228 -15.03 -2.25 -8.59
CA VAL A 228 -14.87 -3.70 -8.38
C VAL A 228 -14.83 -4.08 -6.91
N PHE A 229 -14.12 -3.32 -6.09
CA PHE A 229 -13.93 -3.57 -4.66
C PHE A 229 -14.81 -2.64 -3.82
N ASP A 230 -15.39 -3.20 -2.77
CA ASP A 230 -16.23 -2.48 -1.81
C ASP A 230 -15.37 -1.88 -0.68
N ILE A 231 -14.26 -2.56 -0.34
CA ILE A 231 -13.31 -2.18 0.72
C ILE A 231 -11.89 -2.17 0.16
N ILE A 232 -11.15 -1.11 0.48
CA ILE A 232 -9.71 -1.00 0.29
C ILE A 232 -9.08 -0.82 1.67
N GLU A 233 -8.31 -1.81 2.12
CA GLU A 233 -7.69 -1.76 3.45
C GLU A 233 -6.64 -0.64 3.52
N GLU A 234 -5.75 -0.55 2.52
CA GLU A 234 -4.74 0.51 2.43
C GLU A 234 -4.67 1.14 1.03
N LEU A 235 -4.78 2.47 0.97
CA LEU A 235 -4.49 3.28 -0.21
C LEU A 235 -3.17 4.03 0.00
N GLU A 236 -2.12 3.66 -0.73
CA GLU A 236 -0.81 4.32 -0.72
C GLU A 236 -0.66 5.25 -1.95
N LEU A 237 -0.41 6.53 -1.70
CA LEU A 237 -0.13 7.53 -2.73
C LEU A 237 1.32 8.02 -2.59
N THR A 238 2.06 8.07 -3.69
CA THR A 238 3.43 8.61 -3.73
C THR A 238 3.56 9.74 -4.73
N ASN A 239 4.06 10.90 -4.30
CA ASN A 239 4.22 12.11 -5.13
C ASN A 239 2.89 12.64 -5.71
N PHE A 240 1.84 12.72 -4.88
CA PHE A 240 0.55 13.29 -5.26
C PHE A 240 0.27 14.61 -4.54
N ILE A 241 -0.54 15.47 -5.16
CA ILE A 241 -1.07 16.68 -4.56
C ILE A 241 -2.48 16.37 -4.04
N ILE A 242 -2.68 16.47 -2.74
CA ILE A 242 -3.97 16.31 -2.05
C ILE A 242 -4.64 17.67 -1.98
N ASP A 243 -5.50 17.95 -2.95
CA ASP A 243 -6.29 19.18 -3.01
C ASP A 243 -7.64 18.99 -2.30
N LYS A 244 -7.83 19.73 -1.20
CA LYS A 244 -9.07 19.66 -0.40
C LYS A 244 -10.32 19.93 -1.23
N GLU A 245 -10.30 20.94 -2.09
CA GLU A 245 -11.51 21.39 -2.82
C GLU A 245 -11.91 20.38 -3.90
N LYS A 246 -10.91 19.86 -4.62
CA LYS A 246 -11.14 18.82 -5.64
C LYS A 246 -11.73 17.54 -5.04
N LEU A 247 -11.29 17.18 -3.84
CA LEU A 247 -11.75 15.98 -3.15
C LEU A 247 -13.11 16.16 -2.47
N CYS A 248 -13.44 17.35 -1.98
CA CYS A 248 -14.76 17.64 -1.41
C CYS A 248 -15.85 17.79 -2.48
N SER A 249 -15.51 18.28 -3.67
CA SER A 249 -16.47 18.48 -4.78
C SER A 249 -16.79 17.18 -5.55
N SER A 250 -16.00 16.13 -5.36
CA SER A 250 -16.19 14.86 -6.05
C SER A 250 -17.33 14.04 -5.45
N THR A 251 -18.32 13.67 -6.27
CA THR A 251 -19.31 12.65 -5.91
C THR A 251 -18.67 11.27 -5.99
N VAL A 252 -18.39 10.66 -4.84
CA VAL A 252 -17.69 9.37 -4.78
C VAL A 252 -18.65 8.23 -4.38
N PRO A 253 -18.54 7.04 -4.99
CA PRO A 253 -19.13 5.78 -4.52
C PRO A 253 -19.08 5.59 -3.00
N GLN A 254 -19.99 4.77 -2.46
CA GLN A 254 -19.80 4.15 -1.14
C GLN A 254 -18.73 3.05 -1.22
N VAL A 255 -17.46 3.43 -1.22
CA VAL A 255 -16.31 2.52 -1.01
C VAL A 255 -15.67 2.86 0.32
N GLN A 256 -15.27 1.84 1.08
CA GLN A 256 -14.61 2.01 2.38
C GLN A 256 -13.10 1.98 2.18
N ILE A 257 -12.40 3.02 2.65
CA ILE A 257 -10.94 3.07 2.70
C ILE A 257 -10.54 3.11 4.18
N ASN A 258 -9.88 2.07 4.68
CA ASN A 258 -9.60 1.95 6.11
C ASN A 258 -8.32 2.70 6.52
N LYS A 259 -7.28 2.62 5.68
CA LYS A 259 -5.98 3.27 5.88
C LYS A 259 -5.54 4.05 4.64
N ILE A 260 -4.94 5.22 4.87
CA ILE A 260 -4.30 6.03 3.82
C ILE A 260 -2.83 6.21 4.18
N THR A 261 -1.95 5.97 3.21
CA THR A 261 -0.52 6.22 3.32
C THR A 261 -0.11 7.25 2.29
N LEU A 262 0.37 8.41 2.74
CA LEU A 262 0.85 9.49 1.89
C LEU A 262 2.36 9.57 1.99
N LYS A 263 3.05 9.38 0.88
CA LYS A 263 4.52 9.45 0.79
C LYS A 263 4.94 10.59 -0.14
N ALA A 264 5.72 11.54 0.36
CA ALA A 264 6.16 12.70 -0.42
C ALA A 264 4.99 13.41 -1.13
N CYS A 265 3.84 13.50 -0.46
CA CYS A 265 2.64 14.13 -1.01
C CYS A 265 2.52 15.56 -0.49
N THR A 266 2.01 16.45 -1.34
CA THR A 266 1.79 17.86 -0.99
C THR A 266 0.32 18.09 -0.67
N TYR A 267 0.02 18.82 0.40
CA TYR A 267 -1.37 19.21 0.72
C TYR A 267 -1.62 20.67 0.31
N THR A 268 -2.72 20.89 -0.42
CA THR A 268 -3.14 22.23 -0.85
C THR A 268 -4.58 22.52 -0.51
N THR A 269 -4.81 23.75 -0.04
CA THR A 269 -6.15 24.34 0.11
C THR A 269 -6.21 25.56 -0.77
N GLN A 270 -6.94 25.49 -1.88
CA GLN A 270 -7.27 26.70 -2.62
C GLN A 270 -8.25 27.55 -1.76
N LYS A 271 -8.27 28.87 -1.99
CA LYS A 271 -9.17 29.79 -1.29
C LYS A 271 -10.40 30.01 -2.15
N GLN A 272 -11.36 29.08 -2.17
CA GLN A 272 -12.71 29.39 -2.63
C GLN A 272 -13.69 29.56 -1.47
N VAL A 273 -14.49 30.63 -1.59
CA VAL A 273 -15.37 31.20 -0.56
C VAL A 273 -16.61 30.33 -0.25
N HIS A 274 -16.80 29.19 -0.91
CA HIS A 274 -18.10 28.50 -0.95
C HIS A 274 -18.11 26.97 -0.69
N SER A 275 -17.02 26.35 -0.24
CA SER A 275 -17.10 24.95 0.19
C SER A 275 -17.70 24.83 1.59
N LYS A 276 -18.98 24.44 1.68
CA LYS A 276 -19.68 24.20 2.97
C LYS A 276 -19.17 22.97 3.72
N THR A 277 -18.42 22.07 3.08
CA THR A 277 -18.02 20.78 3.65
C THR A 277 -16.50 20.67 3.75
N ASN A 278 -16.00 20.57 4.98
CA ASN A 278 -14.56 20.40 5.29
C ASN A 278 -14.08 18.93 5.20
N PHE A 279 -14.88 18.06 4.57
CA PHE A 279 -14.71 16.62 4.60
C PHE A 279 -15.03 16.03 3.23
N SER A 280 -14.20 15.08 2.77
CA SER A 280 -14.43 14.33 1.52
C SER A 280 -15.06 12.96 1.83
N PRO A 281 -16.20 12.61 1.20
CA PRO A 281 -16.82 11.29 1.36
C PRO A 281 -15.89 10.11 1.09
N MET A 282 -14.88 10.29 0.22
CA MET A 282 -13.91 9.25 -0.12
C MET A 282 -13.12 8.75 1.10
N PHE A 283 -12.90 9.61 2.09
CA PHE A 283 -12.11 9.31 3.29
C PHE A 283 -12.99 9.14 4.54
N GLY A 284 -14.29 8.93 4.36
CA GLY A 284 -15.26 8.84 5.46
C GLY A 284 -15.02 7.71 6.45
N ASN A 285 -14.50 6.59 5.96
CA ASN A 285 -14.24 5.42 6.79
C ASN A 285 -12.75 5.27 7.17
N CYS A 286 -11.94 6.30 6.92
CA CYS A 286 -10.50 6.24 7.17
C CYS A 286 -10.23 6.30 8.67
N SER A 287 -9.75 5.19 9.22
CA SER A 287 -9.41 5.06 10.64
C SER A 287 -7.91 5.21 10.92
N SER A 288 -7.08 5.10 9.88
CA SER A 288 -5.63 5.18 9.99
C SER A 288 -4.99 6.05 8.90
N LEU A 289 -4.12 6.98 9.29
CA LEU A 289 -3.34 7.82 8.38
C LEU A 289 -1.85 7.61 8.62
N ALA A 290 -1.07 7.45 7.55
CA ALA A 290 0.39 7.44 7.60
C ALA A 290 0.96 8.54 6.71
N LEU A 291 1.83 9.37 7.26
CA LEU A 291 2.54 10.44 6.55
C LEU A 291 4.04 10.16 6.56
N ARG A 292 4.62 10.05 5.36
CA ARG A 292 6.03 9.71 5.15
C ARG A 292 6.69 10.73 4.22
N ASP A 293 7.97 11.00 4.44
CA ASP A 293 8.75 11.95 3.65
C ASP A 293 8.06 13.32 3.48
N ILE A 294 7.77 13.96 4.62
CA ILE A 294 6.99 15.20 4.69
C ILE A 294 7.93 16.40 4.45
N HIS A 295 7.61 17.23 3.45
CA HIS A 295 8.49 18.33 3.03
C HIS A 295 8.08 19.69 3.59
N SER A 296 6.78 19.95 3.74
CA SER A 296 6.28 21.26 4.15
C SER A 296 5.31 21.17 5.34
N VAL A 297 5.16 22.27 6.08
CA VAL A 297 4.22 22.31 7.21
C VAL A 297 2.76 22.26 6.76
N SER A 298 2.45 22.74 5.55
CA SER A 298 1.12 22.58 4.97
C SER A 298 0.74 21.11 4.80
N ASP A 299 1.71 20.22 4.57
CA ASP A 299 1.45 18.79 4.38
C ASP A 299 0.91 18.14 5.66
N LEU A 300 1.29 18.64 6.84
CA LEU A 300 0.74 18.19 8.13
C LEU A 300 -0.74 18.57 8.30
N SER A 301 -1.22 19.61 7.62
CA SER A 301 -2.63 20.01 7.66
C SER A 301 -3.57 18.99 7.01
N VAL A 302 -3.04 17.97 6.30
CA VAL A 302 -3.85 16.84 5.84
C VAL A 302 -4.43 16.03 7.00
N ILE A 303 -3.78 16.05 8.17
CA ILE A 303 -4.31 15.43 9.40
C ILE A 303 -5.62 16.09 9.78
N ASP A 304 -5.67 17.43 9.74
CA ASP A 304 -6.89 18.20 10.01
C ASP A 304 -8.00 17.95 8.97
N PHE A 305 -7.62 17.67 7.72
CA PHE A 305 -8.58 17.31 6.67
C PHE A 305 -9.22 15.95 6.92
N ILE A 306 -8.42 14.93 7.29
CA ILE A 306 -8.89 13.57 7.50
C ILE A 306 -9.62 13.44 8.85
N LYS A 307 -9.15 14.08 9.92
CA LYS A 307 -9.78 13.99 11.26
C LYS A 307 -11.24 14.46 11.28
N ASN A 308 -11.65 15.31 10.33
CA ASN A 308 -13.05 15.75 10.18
C ASN A 308 -14.01 14.60 9.84
N ASN A 309 -13.50 13.40 9.57
CA ASN A 309 -14.31 12.18 9.46
C ASN A 309 -14.74 11.60 10.82
N HIS A 310 -14.18 12.07 11.94
CA HIS A 310 -14.43 11.60 13.31
C HIS A 310 -14.10 10.12 13.57
N GLN A 311 -13.38 9.46 12.66
CA GLN A 311 -13.01 8.04 12.74
C GLN A 311 -11.49 7.82 12.83
N LEU A 312 -10.68 8.85 12.57
CA LEU A 312 -9.23 8.76 12.66
C LEU A 312 -8.78 8.37 14.08
N SER A 313 -8.25 7.17 14.22
CA SER A 313 -7.86 6.56 15.50
C SER A 313 -6.39 6.18 15.57
N SER A 314 -5.72 6.06 14.43
CA SER A 314 -4.29 5.76 14.32
C SER A 314 -3.60 6.75 13.39
N LEU A 315 -2.48 7.31 13.83
CA LEU A 315 -1.62 8.17 13.03
C LEU A 315 -0.19 7.61 13.02
N THR A 316 0.43 7.57 11.84
CA THR A 316 1.84 7.23 11.67
C THR A 316 2.58 8.44 11.10
N LEU A 317 3.67 8.85 11.73
CA LEU A 317 4.52 9.96 11.30
C LEU A 317 5.96 9.49 11.12
N ASP A 318 6.54 9.78 9.97
CA ASP A 318 7.96 9.60 9.70
C ASP A 318 8.76 10.75 10.32
N ILE A 319 9.43 10.49 11.44
CA ILE A 319 10.18 11.49 12.20
C ILE A 319 11.44 11.94 11.47
N ASP A 320 11.99 11.14 10.55
CA ASP A 320 13.13 11.52 9.70
C ASP A 320 12.71 12.46 8.54
N SER A 321 11.45 12.87 8.47
CA SER A 321 10.95 13.80 7.44
C SER A 321 11.65 15.16 7.49
N PRO A 322 11.98 15.78 6.34
CA PRO A 322 12.63 17.08 6.28
C PRO A 322 11.92 18.19 7.05
N VAL A 323 10.58 18.19 7.08
CA VAL A 323 9.76 19.22 7.74
C VAL A 323 10.15 19.45 9.21
N PHE A 324 10.56 18.41 9.93
CA PHE A 324 10.82 18.48 11.37
C PHE A 324 12.16 19.10 11.75
N TYR A 325 13.04 19.35 10.79
CA TYR A 325 14.41 19.77 11.04
C TYR A 325 14.70 21.16 10.50
N SER A 326 15.61 21.86 11.17
CA SER A 326 16.21 23.11 10.70
C SER A 326 17.71 22.92 10.52
N ALA A 327 18.28 23.59 9.52
CA ALA A 327 19.73 23.68 9.39
C ALA A 327 20.24 24.73 10.40
N VAL A 328 21.03 24.28 11.38
CA VAL A 328 21.69 25.15 12.36
C VAL A 328 23.18 24.82 12.29
N ASN A 329 24.01 25.78 11.87
CA ASN A 329 25.46 25.62 11.74
C ASN A 329 25.88 24.39 10.91
N ASP A 330 25.26 24.20 9.73
CA ASP A 330 25.45 23.05 8.81
C ASP A 330 25.06 21.66 9.38
N GLU A 331 24.53 21.60 10.61
CA GLU A 331 23.96 20.38 11.18
C GLU A 331 22.43 20.39 11.08
N ARG A 332 21.87 19.24 10.71
CA ARG A 332 20.42 19.02 10.67
C ARG A 332 19.94 18.70 12.10
N LYS A 333 19.32 19.67 12.78
CA LYS A 333 18.78 19.51 14.14
C LYS A 333 17.26 19.55 14.17
N PHE A 334 16.67 18.70 15.02
CA PHE A 334 15.22 18.67 15.18
C PHE A 334 14.72 19.97 15.82
N ASN A 335 13.65 20.55 15.29
CA ASN A 335 13.13 21.83 15.75
C ASN A 335 12.05 21.64 16.83
N PHE A 336 12.48 21.34 18.06
CA PHE A 336 11.58 21.15 19.20
C PHE A 336 10.72 22.39 19.49
N ALA A 337 11.29 23.59 19.41
CA ALA A 337 10.56 24.85 19.61
C ALA A 337 9.31 24.96 18.72
N ARG A 338 9.42 24.51 17.46
CA ARG A 338 8.30 24.53 16.52
C ARG A 338 7.32 23.38 16.71
N TYR A 339 7.82 22.16 16.94
CA TYR A 339 6.98 20.96 16.85
C TYR A 339 6.47 20.43 18.19
N ASN A 340 7.01 20.86 19.33
CA ASN A 340 6.50 20.42 20.63
C ASN A 340 5.04 20.84 20.86
N LEU A 341 4.65 22.05 20.45
CA LEU A 341 3.25 22.48 20.50
C LEU A 341 2.34 21.65 19.57
N PHE A 342 2.87 21.24 18.41
CA PHE A 342 2.15 20.34 17.50
C PHE A 342 1.91 18.97 18.15
N PHE A 343 2.92 18.34 18.75
CA PHE A 343 2.77 17.06 19.44
C PHE A 343 1.90 17.16 20.70
N LYS A 344 1.97 18.28 21.44
CA LYS A 344 1.06 18.59 22.55
C LYS A 344 -0.40 18.58 22.10
N LEU A 345 -0.71 19.27 21.00
CA LEU A 345 -2.06 19.32 20.46
C LEU A 345 -2.51 17.93 19.98
N LEU A 346 -1.65 17.27 19.21
CA LEU A 346 -1.92 15.96 18.61
C LEU A 346 -2.21 14.88 19.66
N CYS A 347 -1.46 14.88 20.76
CA CYS A 347 -1.55 13.87 21.82
C CYS A 347 -2.40 14.32 23.02
N SER A 348 -3.06 15.48 22.93
CA SER A 348 -3.84 16.05 24.04
C SER A 348 -5.03 15.18 24.48
N GLY A 349 -5.55 14.31 23.61
CA GLY A 349 -6.77 13.54 23.86
C GLY A 349 -8.04 14.38 23.89
N GLU A 350 -7.97 15.67 23.55
CA GLU A 350 -9.07 16.62 23.63
C GLU A 350 -9.45 17.20 22.25
N GLY A 351 -10.67 17.74 22.16
CA GLY A 351 -11.15 18.43 20.97
C GLY A 351 -11.17 17.55 19.71
N GLY A 352 -10.72 18.11 18.59
CA GLY A 352 -10.73 17.43 17.28
C GLY A 352 -9.78 16.24 17.16
N TYR A 353 -8.95 15.97 18.17
CA TYR A 353 -8.00 14.86 18.21
C TYR A 353 -8.40 13.77 19.22
N ALA A 354 -9.54 13.90 19.89
CA ALA A 354 -9.99 12.96 20.93
C ALA A 354 -10.20 11.52 20.43
N SER A 355 -10.44 11.32 19.13
CA SER A 355 -10.56 9.97 18.54
C SER A 355 -9.21 9.27 18.36
N LEU A 356 -8.09 10.01 18.40
CA LEU A 356 -6.76 9.48 18.17
C LEU A 356 -6.28 8.67 19.37
N LYS A 357 -6.15 7.36 19.18
CA LYS A 357 -5.76 6.42 20.25
C LYS A 357 -4.34 5.90 20.06
N LYS A 358 -3.84 5.89 18.83
CA LYS A 358 -2.53 5.34 18.48
C LYS A 358 -1.69 6.35 17.70
N LEU A 359 -0.45 6.56 18.15
CA LEU A 359 0.59 7.26 17.40
C LEU A 359 1.76 6.31 17.15
N GLU A 360 2.21 6.24 15.90
CA GLU A 360 3.36 5.46 15.48
C GLU A 360 4.41 6.39 14.88
N LEU A 361 5.60 6.41 15.48
CA LEU A 361 6.75 7.21 15.04
C LEU A 361 7.69 6.30 14.25
N GLU A 362 7.79 6.52 12.94
CA GLU A 362 8.71 5.82 12.05
C GLU A 362 10.05 6.54 11.94
N ASN A 363 11.12 5.78 11.63
CA ASN A 363 12.49 6.27 11.47
C ASN A 363 12.98 7.13 12.65
N PHE A 364 12.64 6.73 13.86
CA PHE A 364 13.01 7.48 15.06
C PHE A 364 14.52 7.41 15.32
N ASP A 365 15.15 8.58 15.48
CA ASP A 365 16.61 8.76 15.65
C ASP A 365 16.94 10.01 16.50
N LEU A 366 16.05 10.38 17.43
CA LEU A 366 16.21 11.58 18.28
C LEU A 366 16.88 11.27 19.63
N ILE A 367 17.43 10.08 19.79
CA ILE A 367 17.99 9.62 21.09
C ILE A 367 19.25 10.42 21.44
N ASN A 368 20.03 10.79 20.43
CA ASN A 368 21.25 11.59 20.60
C ASN A 368 20.94 13.03 21.01
N ASP A 369 19.68 13.49 20.87
CA ASP A 369 19.20 14.78 21.38
C ASP A 369 18.80 14.72 22.86
N CYS A 370 18.88 13.54 23.49
CA CYS A 370 18.73 13.40 24.94
C CYS A 370 19.91 14.10 25.62
N SER A 371 19.63 15.22 26.30
CA SER A 371 20.67 15.94 27.01
C SER A 371 21.32 15.04 28.08
N HIS A 372 22.65 14.87 28.00
CA HIS A 372 23.46 14.26 29.07
C HIS A 372 23.73 15.22 30.22
N ALA A 373 23.25 16.46 30.13
CA ALA A 373 23.31 17.39 31.23
C ALA A 373 22.38 16.85 32.31
N ALA A 374 22.96 16.20 33.33
CA ALA A 374 22.34 16.18 34.64
C ALA A 374 22.07 17.64 34.99
N VAL A 375 20.83 18.08 34.79
CA VAL A 375 20.35 19.33 35.36
C VAL A 375 20.60 19.16 36.85
N ASP A 376 21.56 19.92 37.37
CA ASP A 376 21.86 19.94 38.79
C ASP A 376 20.53 20.34 39.46
N PRO A 377 19.90 19.47 40.25
CA PRO A 377 18.59 19.75 40.85
C PRO A 377 18.62 20.93 41.83
N SER A 378 19.81 21.52 42.05
CA SER A 378 20.03 22.75 42.79
C SER A 378 19.84 24.05 41.98
N GLN A 379 19.55 23.97 40.67
CA GLN A 379 19.25 25.11 39.79
C GLN A 379 17.83 25.11 39.21
N ASP A 380 16.89 24.33 39.76
CA ASP A 380 15.47 24.52 39.50
C ASP A 380 15.01 25.80 40.22
N ASP A 381 15.19 26.94 39.55
CA ASP A 381 14.67 28.22 39.99
C ASP A 381 13.15 28.22 39.71
N ASP A 382 12.34 27.92 40.75
CA ASP A 382 10.86 27.78 40.69
C ASP A 382 10.12 28.98 40.04
N TRP A 383 10.81 30.10 39.82
CA TRP A 383 10.29 31.32 39.19
C TRP A 383 10.40 31.36 37.67
N VAL A 384 11.24 30.53 37.03
CA VAL A 384 11.38 30.49 35.58
C VAL A 384 10.73 29.21 35.04
N PRO A 385 9.66 29.31 34.22
CA PRO A 385 9.07 28.12 33.62
C PRO A 385 10.12 27.40 32.76
N ALA A 386 10.23 26.08 32.97
CA ALA A 386 11.21 25.26 32.27
C ALA A 386 11.07 25.41 30.74
N PRO A 387 12.19 25.44 29.99
CA PRO A 387 12.18 25.51 28.54
C PRO A 387 11.34 24.37 27.96
N THR A 388 10.46 24.71 27.01
CA THR A 388 9.56 23.74 26.35
C THR A 388 10.07 23.29 24.99
N ASP A 389 11.26 23.74 24.58
CA ASP A 389 11.93 23.50 23.31
C ASP A 389 13.02 22.42 23.41
N ASN A 390 12.76 21.36 24.17
CA ASN A 390 13.68 20.24 24.38
C ASN A 390 13.03 18.88 24.08
N PHE A 391 13.88 17.85 24.06
CA PHE A 391 13.50 16.46 23.82
C PHE A 391 12.64 15.88 24.96
N GLU A 392 12.90 16.28 26.19
CA GLU A 392 12.14 15.85 27.37
C GLU A 392 10.67 16.24 27.28
N THR A 393 10.41 17.50 26.90
CA THR A 393 9.06 18.02 26.67
C THR A 393 8.37 17.28 25.51
N PHE A 394 9.11 16.94 24.46
CA PHE A 394 8.60 16.11 23.38
C PHE A 394 8.13 14.73 23.89
N LEU A 395 8.97 14.03 24.67
CA LEU A 395 8.64 12.73 25.27
C LEU A 395 7.40 12.81 26.17
N GLN A 396 7.28 13.89 26.96
CA GLN A 396 6.12 14.13 27.82
C GLN A 396 4.83 14.31 27.00
N TYR A 397 4.89 15.00 25.87
CA TYR A 397 3.71 15.19 25.04
C TYR A 397 3.30 13.90 24.32
N VAL A 398 4.25 13.15 23.74
CA VAL A 398 3.91 11.90 23.05
C VAL A 398 3.49 10.79 24.01
N SER A 399 3.88 10.85 25.29
CA SER A 399 3.43 9.87 26.29
C SER A 399 1.96 10.03 26.70
N ALA A 400 1.35 11.18 26.44
CA ALA A 400 -0.06 11.41 26.76
C ALA A 400 -1.03 10.54 25.92
N ILE A 401 -0.58 10.00 24.79
CA ILE A 401 -1.43 9.18 23.92
C ILE A 401 -1.60 7.75 24.46
N PRO A 402 -2.79 7.11 24.32
CA PRO A 402 -3.03 5.78 24.88
C PRO A 402 -2.10 4.69 24.35
N LYS A 403 -1.73 4.73 23.06
CA LYS A 403 -0.84 3.75 22.45
C LYS A 403 0.25 4.43 21.62
N LEU A 404 1.48 4.34 22.08
CA LEU A 404 2.66 4.87 21.39
C LEU A 404 3.50 3.72 20.83
N VAL A 405 3.82 3.79 19.54
CA VAL A 405 4.73 2.85 18.87
C VAL A 405 5.92 3.62 18.31
N ILE A 406 7.13 3.23 18.66
CA ILE A 406 8.38 3.83 18.17
C ILE A 406 9.11 2.79 17.32
N ASN A 407 9.28 3.05 16.04
CA ASN A 407 10.06 2.23 15.12
C ASN A 407 11.40 2.92 14.86
N LEU A 408 12.50 2.26 15.26
CA LEU A 408 13.84 2.83 15.17
C LEU A 408 14.32 2.91 13.72
N LYS A 409 15.04 3.99 13.42
CA LYS A 409 15.68 4.18 12.11
C LYS A 409 16.65 3.05 11.82
N LYS A 410 16.63 2.58 10.57
CA LYS A 410 17.63 1.62 10.10
C LYS A 410 18.97 2.34 9.98
N GLU A 411 19.96 1.89 10.75
CA GLU A 411 21.32 2.40 10.60
C GLU A 411 21.82 2.19 9.15
N ARG A 412 22.34 3.26 8.56
CA ARG A 412 22.99 3.16 7.25
C ARG A 412 24.28 2.37 7.44
N LYS A 413 24.48 1.33 6.63
CA LYS A 413 25.78 0.65 6.55
C LYS A 413 26.81 1.65 6.03
N VAL A 414 27.63 2.20 6.92
CA VAL A 414 28.76 3.06 6.51
C VAL A 414 29.87 2.13 6.03
N GLY A 415 29.93 1.91 4.72
CA GLY A 415 31.07 1.26 4.11
C GLY A 415 32.23 2.25 4.02
N ASN A 416 33.34 1.96 4.68
CA ASN A 416 34.58 2.69 4.41
C ASN A 416 35.05 2.32 3.01
N VAL A 417 34.88 3.24 2.05
CA VAL A 417 35.38 3.08 0.69
C VAL A 417 36.82 3.59 0.67
N CYS A 418 37.77 2.71 0.37
CA CYS A 418 39.15 3.14 0.16
C CYS A 418 39.24 4.03 -1.09
N VAL A 419 39.60 5.31 -0.89
CA VAL A 419 39.69 6.33 -1.96
C VAL A 419 40.68 5.92 -3.08
N ARG A 420 41.68 5.08 -2.79
CA ARG A 420 42.70 4.65 -3.77
C ARG A 420 42.34 3.42 -4.59
N CYS A 421 41.53 2.49 -4.08
CA CYS A 421 41.27 1.22 -4.78
C CYS A 421 39.79 0.89 -4.96
N GLY A 422 38.86 1.74 -4.50
CA GLY A 422 37.42 1.52 -4.62
C GLY A 422 36.90 0.33 -3.82
N TYR A 423 37.77 -0.36 -3.06
CA TYR A 423 37.38 -1.49 -2.23
C TYR A 423 36.55 -0.96 -1.06
N SER A 424 35.30 -1.40 -0.99
CA SER A 424 34.42 -1.18 0.15
C SER A 424 34.53 -2.41 1.06
N LYS A 425 35.01 -2.20 2.28
CA LYS A 425 34.86 -3.24 3.31
C LYS A 425 33.46 -3.04 3.89
N GLU A 426 32.57 -3.98 3.58
CA GLU A 426 31.25 -4.02 4.21
C GLU A 426 31.43 -4.31 5.70
N ASN A 427 31.52 -3.28 6.52
CA ASN A 427 31.23 -3.43 7.93
C ASN A 427 29.71 -3.51 8.03
N THR A 428 29.17 -4.72 8.15
CA THR A 428 27.87 -4.86 8.82
C THR A 428 28.02 -4.20 10.18
N PRO A 429 27.23 -3.16 10.51
CA PRO A 429 27.22 -2.67 11.88
C PRO A 429 26.95 -3.87 12.78
N GLU A 430 27.90 -4.14 13.68
CA GLU A 430 27.74 -5.15 14.70
C GLU A 430 26.57 -4.69 15.55
N THR A 431 25.42 -5.32 15.34
CA THR A 431 24.18 -5.13 16.09
C THR A 431 23.54 -3.74 16.01
N PRO A 432 22.20 -3.63 15.94
CA PRO A 432 21.53 -2.34 16.01
C PRO A 432 21.91 -1.63 17.32
N SER A 433 22.10 -0.31 17.28
CA SER A 433 22.22 0.62 18.42
C SER A 433 21.42 0.23 19.67
N ALA A 434 20.27 -0.42 19.48
CA ALA A 434 19.41 -0.99 20.50
C ALA A 434 20.11 -1.88 21.55
N GLN A 435 21.13 -2.68 21.21
CA GLN A 435 21.79 -3.54 22.21
C GLN A 435 22.81 -2.81 23.10
N ASN A 436 23.41 -1.73 22.60
CA ASN A 436 24.36 -0.92 23.38
C ASN A 436 23.69 0.20 24.20
N ALA A 437 22.38 0.42 24.01
CA ALA A 437 21.61 1.46 24.67
C ALA A 437 20.67 0.97 25.80
N ASN A 438 20.99 -0.18 26.43
CA ASN A 438 20.18 -0.72 27.55
C ASN A 438 20.01 0.25 28.73
N GLY A 439 20.92 1.22 28.92
CA GLY A 439 20.81 2.25 29.95
C GLY A 439 19.97 3.46 29.54
N GLU A 440 20.20 4.00 28.34
CA GLU A 440 19.52 5.21 27.84
C GLU A 440 18.07 4.93 27.44
N TRP A 441 17.81 3.79 26.80
CA TRP A 441 16.43 3.39 26.48
C TRP A 441 15.60 3.22 27.73
N ARG A 442 16.13 2.64 28.81
CA ARG A 442 15.39 2.52 30.07
C ARG A 442 14.97 3.88 30.63
N ARG A 443 15.84 4.90 30.56
CA ARG A 443 15.53 6.27 30.99
C ARG A 443 14.50 6.95 30.10
N ILE A 444 14.61 6.79 28.78
CA ILE A 444 13.63 7.34 27.82
C ILE A 444 12.27 6.66 28.01
N ILE A 445 12.28 5.34 28.14
CA ILE A 445 11.08 4.53 28.35
C ILE A 445 10.40 4.88 29.66
N SER A 446 11.15 5.12 30.75
CA SER A 446 10.53 5.53 32.02
C SER A 446 9.87 6.91 31.94
N LYS A 447 10.33 7.79 31.04
CA LYS A 447 9.66 9.07 30.75
C LYS A 447 8.45 8.90 29.82
N LEU A 448 8.47 7.88 28.97
CA LEU A 448 7.37 7.58 28.04
C LEU A 448 6.23 6.78 28.69
N ASN A 449 6.52 5.93 29.67
CA ASN A 449 5.51 5.16 30.37
C ASN A 449 5.00 5.94 31.59
N ASN A 450 3.79 6.49 31.48
CA ASN A 450 3.14 7.21 32.58
C ASN A 450 2.14 6.34 33.37
N GLY A 451 2.08 5.03 33.08
CA GLY A 451 1.19 4.07 33.72
C GLY A 451 -0.25 4.04 33.19
N SER A 452 -0.58 4.93 32.24
CA SER A 452 -1.89 4.99 31.59
C SER A 452 -1.84 4.69 30.09
N ASN A 453 -0.63 4.45 29.56
CA ASN A 453 -0.37 4.28 28.14
C ASN A 453 0.44 3.01 27.84
N GLU A 454 0.18 2.42 26.66
CA GLU A 454 0.97 1.32 26.12
C GLU A 454 2.10 1.87 25.23
N VAL A 455 3.35 1.56 25.55
CA VAL A 455 4.54 1.99 24.79
C VAL A 455 5.23 0.77 24.19
N THR A 456 5.35 0.72 22.87
CA THR A 456 6.08 -0.33 22.14
C THR A 456 7.25 0.26 21.39
N VAL A 457 8.45 -0.32 21.54
CA VAL A 457 9.64 0.04 20.74
C VAL A 457 10.02 -1.14 19.86
N ARG A 458 10.22 -0.89 18.56
CA ARG A 458 10.62 -1.89 17.56
C ARG A 458 11.90 -1.49 16.85
N ASP A 459 12.73 -2.47 16.52
CA ASP A 459 13.87 -2.25 15.65
C ASP A 459 13.43 -1.95 14.21
N SER A 460 14.40 -1.64 13.35
CA SER A 460 14.17 -1.38 11.92
C SER A 460 13.64 -2.58 11.11
N ASN A 461 13.67 -3.80 11.68
CA ASN A 461 13.11 -5.01 11.08
C ASN A 461 11.70 -5.33 11.63
N GLY A 462 11.16 -4.49 12.52
CA GLY A 462 9.87 -4.70 13.17
C GLY A 462 9.91 -5.64 14.39
N SER A 463 11.09 -6.10 14.78
CA SER A 463 11.28 -6.91 15.99
C SER A 463 11.04 -6.05 17.22
N ARG A 464 10.17 -6.52 18.12
CA ARG A 464 9.85 -5.81 19.36
C ARG A 464 11.06 -5.85 20.29
N LEU A 465 11.62 -4.68 20.60
CA LEU A 465 12.71 -4.51 21.54
C LEU A 465 12.19 -4.30 22.96
N PHE A 466 11.09 -3.57 23.10
CA PHE A 466 10.49 -3.24 24.39
C PHE A 466 8.97 -3.11 24.30
N GLN A 467 8.28 -3.43 25.40
CA GLN A 467 6.86 -3.10 25.60
C GLN A 467 6.61 -2.79 27.08
N ALA A 468 5.97 -1.66 27.33
CA ALA A 468 5.34 -1.33 28.60
C ALA A 468 3.84 -1.18 28.39
N SER A 469 3.08 -1.59 29.37
CA SER A 469 1.61 -1.57 29.41
C SER A 469 1.13 -1.13 30.76
#